data_AF-A0A2D8EV58-F1
#
_entry.id   AF-A0A2D8EV58-F1
#
_cell.length_a   1.000
_cell.length_b   1.000
_cell.length_c   1.000
_cell.angle_alpha   90.00
_cell.angle_beta   90.00
_cell.angle_gamma   90.00
#
_symmetry.space_group_name_H-M   'P 1'
#
loop_
_entity.id
_entity.type
_entity.pdbx_description
1 polymer ?
#
loop_
_entity_poly.entity_id
_entity_poly.type
_entity_poly.pdbx_seq_one_letter_code
_entity_poly.pdbx_strand_id
1 'polypeptide(L)'
;MVMIQALIGPATKLLGKFIEDKDTKNKIAFELSTMAEKHAQQLAMAQIEVNKAEAASGSLFKGGWRPAVGWTCAIAFLYHFILKDLIIFGCAIGGVDLPELPEFDMGTLLTVLGGMLGIGGLRTYEKQKGLTK
;
A
#
# COMPACT_ATOMS: atom_id res chain seq x y z
N MET A 1 -11.77 2.42 10.27
CA MET A 1 -12.52 1.51 9.38
C MET A 1 -13.10 0.29 10.13
N VAL A 2 -12.39 -0.24 11.15
CA VAL A 2 -12.83 -1.37 12.00
C VAL A 2 -14.06 -1.06 12.87
N MET A 3 -14.26 0.20 13.28
CA MET A 3 -15.29 0.55 14.27
C MET A 3 -16.73 0.37 13.75
N ILE A 4 -17.02 0.77 12.51
CA ILE A 4 -18.39 0.66 11.98
C ILE A 4 -18.76 -0.82 11.78
N GLN A 5 -17.91 -1.63 11.12
CA GLN A 5 -18.15 -3.07 10.97
C GLN A 5 -18.27 -3.79 12.33
N ALA A 6 -17.45 -3.43 13.31
CA ALA A 6 -17.53 -3.98 14.67
C ALA A 6 -18.83 -3.59 15.40
N LEU A 7 -19.44 -2.46 15.03
CA LEU A 7 -20.72 -1.99 15.55
C LEU A 7 -21.93 -2.58 14.81
N ILE A 8 -21.76 -3.11 13.59
CA ILE A 8 -22.82 -3.81 12.85
C ILE A 8 -23.33 -4.99 13.66
N GLY A 9 -22.46 -5.90 14.10
CA GLY A 9 -22.87 -7.11 14.85
C GLY A 9 -23.71 -6.83 16.11
N PRO A 10 -23.26 -5.95 17.02
CA PRO A 10 -24.03 -5.50 18.18
C PRO A 10 -25.33 -4.78 17.80
N ALA A 11 -25.31 -3.90 16.79
CA ALA A 11 -26.50 -3.18 16.32
C ALA A 11 -27.56 -4.15 15.78
N THR A 12 -27.17 -5.16 14.99
CA THR A 12 -28.10 -6.18 14.46
C THR A 12 -28.66 -7.08 15.57
N LYS A 13 -27.91 -7.28 16.67
CA LYS A 13 -28.35 -8.05 17.84
C LYS A 13 -29.34 -7.25 18.71
N LEU A 14 -29.16 -5.94 18.81
CA LEU A 14 -30.12 -5.03 19.45
C LEU A 14 -31.39 -4.85 18.61
N LEU A 15 -31.27 -4.73 17.29
CA LEU A 15 -32.41 -4.70 16.36
C LEU A 15 -33.24 -5.98 16.43
N GLY A 16 -32.60 -7.15 16.55
CA GLY A 16 -33.29 -8.43 16.73
C GLY A 16 -34.08 -8.59 18.03
N LYS A 17 -33.95 -7.67 19.00
CA LYS A 17 -34.80 -7.63 20.21
C LYS A 17 -36.08 -6.80 20.04
N PHE A 18 -36.13 -5.93 19.03
CA PHE A 18 -37.24 -4.97 18.83
C PHE A 18 -37.97 -5.15 17.49
N ILE A 19 -37.41 -5.94 16.56
CA ILE A 19 -37.99 -6.23 15.25
C ILE A 19 -38.00 -7.75 15.06
N GLU A 20 -39.18 -8.35 15.08
CA GLU A 20 -39.40 -9.81 14.94
C GLU A 20 -39.38 -10.27 13.47
N ASP A 21 -39.54 -9.34 12.53
CA ASP A 21 -39.62 -9.62 11.08
C ASP A 21 -38.23 -9.77 10.43
N LYS A 22 -37.95 -10.97 9.92
CA LYS A 22 -36.66 -11.37 9.30
C LYS A 22 -36.36 -10.56 8.03
N ASP A 23 -37.37 -10.14 7.27
CA ASP A 23 -37.17 -9.43 6.01
C ASP A 23 -36.70 -7.99 6.22
N THR A 24 -37.23 -7.30 7.23
CA THR A 24 -36.79 -5.94 7.58
C THR A 24 -35.35 -5.94 8.12
N LYS A 25 -34.98 -6.95 8.90
CA LYS A 25 -33.62 -7.11 9.43
C LYS A 25 -32.59 -7.34 8.32
N ASN A 26 -32.92 -8.16 7.33
CA ASN A 26 -32.03 -8.42 6.19
C ASN A 26 -31.87 -7.17 5.30
N LYS A 27 -32.95 -6.39 5.10
CA LYS A 27 -32.89 -5.11 4.39
C LYS A 27 -31.98 -4.11 5.09
N ILE A 28 -32.14 -3.93 6.41
CA ILE A 28 -31.29 -3.00 7.20
C ILE A 28 -29.83 -3.46 7.20
N ALA A 29 -29.57 -4.78 7.34
CA ALA A 29 -28.22 -5.31 7.27
C ALA A 29 -27.55 -5.06 5.90
N PHE A 30 -28.31 -5.23 4.81
CA PHE A 30 -27.84 -4.95 3.46
C PHE A 30 -27.64 -3.44 3.20
N GLU A 31 -28.54 -2.59 3.67
CA GLU A 31 -28.38 -1.13 3.57
C GLU A 31 -27.15 -0.66 4.36
N LEU A 32 -26.90 -1.25 5.54
CA LEU A 32 -25.75 -0.94 6.37
C LEU A 32 -24.44 -1.43 5.74
N SER A 33 -24.42 -2.62 5.13
CA SER A 33 -23.25 -3.10 4.38
C SER A 33 -22.98 -2.22 3.15
N THR A 34 -24.03 -1.86 2.42
CA THR A 34 -23.95 -0.99 1.24
C THR A 34 -23.46 0.41 1.61
N MET A 35 -23.95 0.98 2.72
CA MET A 35 -23.42 2.27 3.22
C MET A 35 -21.97 2.16 3.66
N ALA A 36 -21.59 1.09 4.37
CA ALA A 36 -20.21 0.88 4.79
C ALA A 36 -19.25 0.75 3.58
N GLU A 37 -19.65 0.04 2.53
CA GLU A 37 -18.90 -0.05 1.28
C GLU A 37 -18.81 1.29 0.56
N LYS A 38 -19.92 2.04 0.45
CA LYS A 38 -19.92 3.39 -0.13
C LYS A 38 -18.99 4.34 0.62
N HIS A 39 -19.00 4.32 1.95
CA HIS A 39 -18.10 5.15 2.75
C HIS A 39 -16.63 4.73 2.58
N ALA A 40 -16.33 3.43 2.54
CA ALA A 40 -14.99 2.94 2.27
C ALA A 40 -14.49 3.37 0.88
N GLN A 41 -15.36 3.30 -0.13
CA GLN A 41 -15.06 3.76 -1.48
C GLN A 41 -14.86 5.29 -1.53
N GLN A 42 -15.70 6.07 -0.86
CA GLN A 42 -15.56 7.53 -0.78
C GLN A 42 -14.24 7.95 -0.12
N LEU A 43 -13.82 7.28 0.96
CA LEU A 43 -12.54 7.53 1.61
C LEU A 43 -11.36 7.20 0.67
N ALA A 44 -11.44 6.07 -0.05
CA ALA A 44 -10.43 5.71 -1.03
C ALA A 44 -10.34 6.75 -2.17
N MET A 45 -11.49 7.24 -2.65
CA MET A 45 -11.56 8.29 -3.67
C MET A 45 -10.97 9.61 -3.16
N ALA A 46 -11.30 10.03 -1.92
CA ALA A 46 -10.73 11.22 -1.31
C ALA A 46 -9.20 11.14 -1.19
N GLN A 47 -8.66 9.97 -0.82
CA GLN A 47 -7.21 9.76 -0.77
C GLN A 47 -6.57 9.84 -2.16
N ILE A 48 -7.23 9.30 -3.19
CA ILE A 48 -6.76 9.40 -4.58
C ILE A 48 -6.75 10.85 -5.05
N GLU A 49 -7.78 11.64 -4.71
CA GLU A 49 -7.86 13.06 -5.06
C GLU A 49 -6.75 13.87 -4.38
N VAL A 50 -6.48 13.63 -3.09
CA VAL A 50 -5.35 14.24 -2.39
C VAL A 50 -4.03 13.87 -3.05
N ASN A 51 -3.80 12.58 -3.32
CA ASN A 51 -2.58 12.13 -3.99
C ASN A 51 -2.42 12.77 -5.39
N LYS A 52 -3.51 12.94 -6.13
CA LYS A 52 -3.52 13.59 -7.44
C LYS A 52 -3.23 15.08 -7.34
N ALA A 53 -3.80 15.77 -6.35
CA ALA A 53 -3.55 17.18 -6.10
C ALA A 53 -2.10 17.43 -5.62
N GLU A 54 -1.56 16.55 -4.78
CA GLU A 54 -0.16 16.58 -4.35
C GLU A 54 0.78 16.36 -5.54
N ALA A 55 0.49 15.36 -6.39
CA ALA A 55 1.28 15.09 -7.60
C ALA A 55 1.18 16.20 -8.64
N ALA A 56 0.02 16.86 -8.76
CA ALA A 56 -0.18 18.00 -9.65
C ALA A 56 0.41 19.31 -9.10
N SER A 57 0.83 19.35 -7.84
CA SER A 57 1.47 20.54 -7.28
C SER A 57 2.83 20.75 -7.96
N GLY A 58 3.08 21.97 -8.45
CA GLY A 58 4.40 22.35 -9.02
C GLY A 58 5.54 22.39 -8.00
N SER A 59 5.32 21.92 -6.76
CA SER A 59 6.29 21.89 -5.69
C SER A 59 7.15 20.63 -5.79
N LEU A 60 8.45 20.79 -5.98
CA LEU A 60 9.43 19.69 -5.98
C LEU A 60 9.42 18.88 -4.68
N PHE A 61 9.07 19.51 -3.55
CA PHE A 61 9.02 18.83 -2.25
C PHE A 61 7.70 18.10 -1.99
N LYS A 62 6.56 18.62 -2.46
CA LYS A 62 5.24 18.00 -2.23
C LYS A 62 4.86 16.98 -3.31
N GLY A 63 5.03 17.34 -4.59
CA GLY A 63 4.75 16.44 -5.72
C GLY A 63 5.95 15.58 -6.13
N GLY A 64 7.17 16.08 -5.90
CA GLY A 64 8.39 15.44 -6.39
C GLY A 64 8.99 14.36 -5.48
N TRP A 65 8.61 14.27 -4.19
CA TRP A 65 9.21 13.30 -3.28
C TRP A 65 8.91 11.84 -3.69
N ARG A 66 7.67 11.54 -4.11
CA ARG A 66 7.28 10.20 -4.59
C ARG A 66 8.09 9.79 -5.82
N PRO A 67 8.15 10.60 -6.90
CA PRO A 67 9.06 10.36 -8.02
C PRO A 67 10.51 10.22 -7.58
N ALA A 68 11.03 11.09 -6.71
CA ALA A 68 12.44 11.05 -6.30
C ALA A 68 12.81 9.72 -5.66
N VAL A 69 12.01 9.23 -4.71
CA VAL A 69 12.25 7.92 -4.09
C VAL A 69 12.11 6.80 -5.12
N GLY A 70 11.10 6.85 -5.99
CA GLY A 70 10.95 5.90 -7.10
C GLY A 70 12.16 5.83 -8.04
N TRP A 71 12.69 6.98 -8.44
CA TRP A 71 13.88 7.07 -9.29
C TRP A 71 15.13 6.57 -8.58
N THR A 72 15.31 6.86 -7.29
CA THR A 72 16.43 6.29 -6.53
C THR A 72 16.38 4.77 -6.46
N CYS A 73 15.19 4.18 -6.25
CA CYS A 73 15.02 2.73 -6.31
C CYS A 73 15.29 2.18 -7.72
N ALA A 74 14.81 2.85 -8.77
CA ALA A 74 15.06 2.43 -10.16
C ALA A 74 16.55 2.45 -10.53
N ILE A 75 17.27 3.50 -10.12
CA ILE A 75 18.73 3.62 -10.32
C ILE A 75 19.48 2.53 -9.54
N ALA A 76 19.06 2.24 -8.31
CA ALA A 76 19.66 1.17 -7.51
C ALA A 76 19.47 -0.21 -8.17
N PHE A 77 18.29 -0.50 -8.72
CA PHE A 77 18.06 -1.74 -9.48
C PHE A 77 18.84 -1.78 -10.79
N LEU A 78 18.92 -0.68 -11.53
CA LEU A 78 19.73 -0.56 -12.73
C LEU A 78 21.20 -0.85 -12.43
N TYR A 79 21.72 -0.30 -11.33
CA TYR A 79 23.08 -0.57 -10.89
C TYR A 79 23.29 -2.05 -10.60
N HIS A 80 22.42 -2.63 -9.77
CA HIS A 80 22.62 -3.98 -9.27
C HIS A 80 22.48 -5.05 -10.37
N PHE A 81 21.48 -4.93 -11.25
CA PHE A 81 21.17 -5.98 -12.23
C PHE A 81 21.83 -5.80 -13.59
N ILE A 82 22.23 -4.58 -13.97
CA ILE A 82 22.74 -4.30 -15.31
C ILE A 82 24.15 -3.75 -15.22
N LEU A 83 24.38 -2.66 -14.48
CA LEU A 83 25.69 -2.02 -14.47
C LEU A 83 26.75 -2.88 -13.78
N LYS A 84 26.44 -3.57 -12.68
CA LYS A 84 27.40 -4.44 -11.96
C LYS A 84 28.00 -5.49 -12.90
N ASP A 85 27.15 -6.22 -13.62
CA ASP A 85 27.57 -7.27 -14.55
C ASP A 85 28.33 -6.70 -15.76
N LEU A 86 27.90 -5.55 -16.30
CA LEU A 86 28.61 -4.86 -17.38
C LEU A 86 30.00 -4.35 -16.96
N ILE A 87 30.14 -3.85 -15.72
CA ILE A 87 31.42 -3.41 -15.17
C ILE A 87 32.36 -4.62 -15.01
N ILE A 88 31.88 -5.72 -14.42
CA ILE A 88 32.68 -6.95 -14.25
C ILE A 88 33.13 -7.48 -15.61
N PHE A 89 32.21 -7.52 -16.59
CA PHE A 89 32.53 -7.95 -17.95
C PHE A 89 33.57 -7.05 -18.64
N GLY A 90 33.42 -5.72 -18.52
CA GLY A 90 34.38 -4.76 -19.05
C GLY A 90 35.75 -4.86 -18.42
N CYS A 91 35.83 -5.06 -17.10
CA CYS A 91 37.09 -5.23 -16.37
C CYS A 91 37.77 -6.56 -16.70
N ALA A 92 37.00 -7.64 -16.91
CA ALA A 92 37.51 -8.92 -17.36
C ALA A 92 38.15 -8.83 -18.77
N ILE A 93 37.56 -8.06 -19.68
CA ILE A 93 38.15 -7.79 -21.01
C ILE A 93 39.41 -6.92 -20.89
N GLY A 94 39.39 -5.94 -19.98
CA GLY A 94 40.51 -5.03 -19.74
C GLY A 94 41.68 -5.62 -18.94
N GLY A 95 41.56 -6.83 -18.41
CA GLY A 95 42.58 -7.47 -17.57
C GLY A 95 42.83 -6.74 -16.24
N VAL A 96 41.85 -5.98 -15.76
CA VAL A 96 41.96 -5.19 -14.52
C VAL A 96 41.31 -5.98 -13.38
N ASP A 97 42.08 -6.27 -12.34
CA ASP A 97 41.53 -6.83 -11.09
C ASP A 97 40.65 -5.78 -10.42
N LEU A 98 39.36 -6.10 -10.32
CA LEU A 98 38.38 -5.22 -9.74
C LEU A 98 38.21 -5.54 -8.24
N PRO A 99 38.28 -4.55 -7.35
CA PRO A 99 37.89 -4.76 -5.95
C PRO A 99 36.40 -5.11 -5.86
N GLU A 100 35.98 -5.71 -4.75
CA GLU A 100 34.57 -6.03 -4.50
C GLU A 100 33.68 -4.80 -4.71
N LEU A 101 32.75 -4.92 -5.65
CA LEU A 101 31.81 -3.86 -5.96
C LEU A 101 30.82 -3.66 -4.80
N PRO A 102 30.44 -2.41 -4.47
CA PRO A 102 29.47 -2.13 -3.43
C PRO A 102 28.18 -2.94 -3.59
N GLU A 103 27.81 -3.69 -2.56
CA GLU A 103 26.56 -4.45 -2.53
C GLU A 103 25.47 -3.65 -1.84
N PHE A 104 24.29 -3.62 -2.47
CA PHE A 104 23.10 -3.00 -1.91
C PHE A 104 22.29 -4.05 -1.14
N ASP A 105 21.79 -3.69 0.04
CA ASP A 105 20.84 -4.50 0.77
C ASP A 105 19.46 -4.50 0.07
N MET A 106 19.16 -5.62 -0.58
CA MET A 106 17.89 -5.84 -1.27
C MET A 106 16.69 -5.85 -0.33
N GLY A 107 16.86 -6.25 0.93
CA GLY A 107 15.76 -6.28 1.90
C GLY A 107 15.25 -4.88 2.18
N THR A 108 16.15 -3.93 2.39
CA THR A 108 15.82 -2.52 2.57
C THR A 108 15.20 -1.93 1.29
N LEU A 109 15.76 -2.22 0.11
CA LEU A 109 15.28 -1.68 -1.17
C LEU A 109 13.85 -2.15 -1.50
N LEU A 110 13.56 -3.44 -1.31
CA LEU A 110 12.24 -4.03 -1.52
C LEU A 110 11.22 -3.53 -0.49
N THR A 111 11.65 -3.25 0.73
CA THR A 111 10.78 -2.66 1.76
C THR A 111 10.35 -1.24 1.38
N VAL A 112 11.29 -0.41 0.90
CA VAL A 112 10.99 0.96 0.44
C VAL A 112 10.10 0.95 -0.80
N LEU A 113 10.42 0.13 -1.80
CA LEU A 113 9.60 -0.02 -3.01
C LEU A 113 8.20 -0.55 -2.68
N GLY A 114 8.09 -1.59 -1.85
CA GLY A 114 6.82 -2.16 -1.42
C GLY A 114 5.97 -1.17 -0.64
N GLY A 115 6.59 -0.35 0.20
CA GLY A 115 5.94 0.77 0.90
C GLY A 115 5.35 1.80 -0.07
N MET A 116 6.09 2.17 -1.13
CA MET A 116 5.60 3.12 -2.14
C MET A 116 4.49 2.56 -3.03
N LEU A 117 4.53 1.26 -3.35
CA LEU A 117 3.50 0.57 -4.14
C LEU A 117 2.21 0.31 -3.36
N GLY A 118 2.18 0.67 -2.06
CA GLY A 118 1.02 0.43 -1.20
C GLY A 118 0.84 -1.04 -0.82
N ILE A 119 1.84 -1.88 -1.08
CA ILE A 119 1.91 -3.28 -0.65
C ILE A 119 2.45 -3.32 0.80
N GLY A 120 1.97 -2.38 1.62
CA GLY A 120 2.36 -2.26 3.01
C GLY A 120 1.76 -3.41 3.81
N GLY A 121 2.61 -4.21 4.46
CA GLY A 121 2.21 -5.35 5.28
C GLY A 121 1.27 -5.01 6.43
N LEU A 122 0.94 -3.75 6.70
CA LEU A 122 0.00 -3.30 7.73
C LEU A 122 -1.36 -4.00 7.64
N ARG A 123 -1.90 -4.18 6.43
CA ARG A 123 -3.19 -4.86 6.24
C ARG A 123 -3.10 -6.37 6.44
N THR A 124 -1.97 -6.97 6.08
CA THR A 124 -1.66 -8.38 6.35
C THR A 124 -1.38 -8.61 7.84
N TYR A 125 -0.75 -7.65 8.50
CA TYR A 125 -0.43 -7.66 9.93
C TYR A 125 -1.70 -7.52 10.79
N GLU A 126 -2.62 -6.62 10.42
CA GLU A 126 -3.93 -6.51 11.08
C GLU A 126 -4.78 -7.79 10.92
N LYS A 127 -4.72 -8.44 9.75
CA LYS A 127 -5.37 -9.74 9.50
C LYS A 127 -4.73 -10.89 10.29
N GLN A 128 -3.39 -10.95 10.34
CA GLN A 128 -2.68 -11.97 11.14
C GLN A 128 -2.95 -11.83 12.64
N LYS A 129 -3.14 -10.60 13.13
CA LYS A 129 -3.52 -10.34 14.53
C LYS A 129 -5.01 -10.51 14.83
N GLY A 130 -5.83 -10.90 13.84
CA GLY A 130 -7.28 -11.04 14.01
C GLY A 130 -8.01 -9.74 14.34
N LEU A 131 -7.38 -8.58 14.08
CA LEU A 131 -7.94 -7.25 14.31
C LEU A 131 -8.87 -6.80 13.18
N THR A 132 -8.80 -7.47 12.03
CA THR A 132 -9.82 -7.43 10.96
C THR A 132 -10.32 -8.85 10.71
N LYS A 133 -11.61 -9.08 10.95
CA LYS A 133 -12.33 -10.26 10.43
C LYS A 133 -12.61 -10.08 8.95
#